data_AF-A0A382TGE6-F1
#
_entry.id   AF-A0A382TGE6-F1
#
_cell.length_a   1.000
_cell.length_b   1.000
_cell.length_c   1.000
_cell.angle_alpha   90.00
_cell.angle_beta   90.00
_cell.angle_gamma   90.00
#
_symmetry.space_group_name_H-M   'P 1'
#
loop_
_entity.id
_entity.type
_entity.pdbx_description
1 polymer ?
#
loop_
_entity_poly.entity_id
_entity_poly.type
_entity_poly.pdbx_seq_one_letter_code
_entity_poly.pdbx_strand_id
1 'polypeptide(L)'
;MLKIGFVRDTGRQTQMQLIALYRQRLERQDLPIDFEEIGFNEYSPTYEDGILLYIFSLIGMSNKKLVDIGAGTVRGSSTANLIVNHGFTGLLIDGNPQNATLLNDY
;
A
#
# COMPACT_ATOMS: atom_id res chain seq x y z
N MET A 1 23.22 -4.60 -4.85
CA MET A 1 21.88 -4.73 -4.23
C MET A 1 21.23 -3.36 -4.30
N LEU A 2 20.18 -3.19 -5.11
CA LEU A 2 19.49 -1.90 -5.19
C LEU A 2 18.84 -1.65 -3.81
N LYS A 3 19.19 -0.56 -3.14
CA LYS A 3 18.42 -0.08 -1.99
C LYS A 3 17.09 0.43 -2.55
N ILE A 4 15.99 -0.27 -2.24
CA ILE A 4 14.66 -0.03 -2.84
C ILE A 4 13.98 1.21 -2.22
N GLY A 5 14.57 1.83 -1.17
CA GLY A 5 14.02 3.00 -0.47
C GLY A 5 13.83 4.29 -1.29
N PHE A 6 14.11 4.27 -2.60
CA PHE A 6 13.80 5.40 -3.49
C PHE A 6 13.38 4.91 -4.89
N VAL A 7 12.44 3.96 -4.98
CA VAL A 7 11.73 3.73 -6.24
C VAL A 7 11.06 5.04 -6.65
N ARG A 8 11.53 5.66 -7.74
CA ARG A 8 11.00 6.93 -8.24
C ARG A 8 9.69 6.78 -9.03
N ASP A 9 9.42 5.59 -9.53
CA ASP A 9 8.20 5.24 -10.24
C ASP A 9 7.49 4.11 -9.49
N THR A 10 6.57 4.48 -8.62
CA THR A 10 5.75 3.58 -7.81
C THR A 10 4.42 3.24 -8.49
N GLY A 11 4.32 3.42 -9.81
CA GLY A 11 3.12 3.04 -10.56
C GLY A 11 2.79 1.54 -10.46
N ARG A 12 1.54 1.20 -10.80
CA ARG A 12 0.98 -0.16 -10.67
C ARG A 12 1.89 -1.27 -11.23
N GLN A 13 2.53 -1.04 -12.38
CA GLN A 13 3.42 -2.03 -13.00
C GLN A 13 4.64 -2.32 -12.12
N THR A 14 5.29 -1.29 -11.58
CA THR A 14 6.41 -1.44 -10.64
C THR A 14 5.96 -2.18 -9.38
N GLN A 15 4.78 -1.86 -8.86
CA GLN A 15 4.24 -2.55 -7.69
C GLN A 15 3.99 -4.05 -7.95
N MET A 16 3.55 -4.43 -9.16
CA MET A 16 3.43 -5.84 -9.54
C MET A 16 4.79 -6.57 -9.58
N GLN A 17 5.85 -5.87 -10.01
CA GLN A 17 7.22 -6.41 -9.97
C GLN A 17 7.71 -6.57 -8.53
N LEU A 18 7.42 -5.60 -7.65
CA LEU A 18 7.73 -5.70 -6.21
C LEU A 18 7.01 -6.89 -5.56
N ILE A 19 5.73 -7.10 -5.85
CA ILE A 19 4.98 -8.27 -5.37
C ILE A 19 5.67 -9.58 -5.78
N ALA A 20 6.09 -9.70 -7.05
CA ALA A 20 6.79 -10.89 -7.54
C ALA A 20 8.14 -11.09 -6.82
N LEU A 21 8.90 -10.01 -6.63
CA LEU A 21 10.17 -10.03 -5.89
C LEU A 21 9.99 -10.50 -4.44
N TYR A 22 9.00 -9.95 -3.73
CA TYR A 22 8.76 -10.29 -2.32
C TYR A 22 8.32 -11.75 -2.15
N ARG A 23 7.51 -12.27 -3.07
CA ARG A 23 7.14 -13.70 -3.08
C ARG A 23 8.35 -14.60 -3.34
N GLN A 24 9.20 -14.25 -4.29
CA GLN A 24 10.44 -14.99 -4.52
C GLN A 24 11.35 -14.99 -3.28
N ARG A 25 11.44 -13.88 -2.57
CA ARG A 25 12.19 -13.80 -1.31
C ARG A 25 11.59 -14.64 -0.20
N LEU A 26 10.26 -14.70 -0.10
CA LEU A 26 9.55 -15.59 0.83
C LEU A 26 9.91 -17.06 0.57
N GLU A 27 9.88 -17.50 -0.69
CA GLU A 27 10.26 -18.87 -1.09
C GLU A 27 11.70 -19.20 -0.72
N ARG A 28 12.60 -18.22 -0.80
CA ARG A 28 14.02 -18.35 -0.46
C ARG A 28 14.32 -18.18 1.03
N GLN A 29 13.31 -17.91 1.86
CA GLN A 29 13.46 -17.57 3.28
C GLN A 29 14.40 -16.36 3.51
N ASP A 30 14.43 -15.41 2.57
CA ASP A 30 15.21 -14.17 2.60
C ASP A 30 14.35 -13.00 3.11
N LEU A 31 13.78 -13.17 4.31
CA LEU A 31 12.83 -12.25 4.96
C LEU A 31 13.07 -12.22 6.49
N PRO A 32 12.64 -11.18 7.22
CA PRO A 32 11.95 -9.96 6.75
C PRO A 32 12.89 -8.95 6.07
N ILE A 33 12.32 -8.06 5.25
CA ILE A 33 13.02 -6.88 4.72
C ILE A 33 12.71 -5.70 5.65
N ASP A 34 13.70 -4.84 5.91
CA ASP A 34 13.51 -3.62 6.69
C ASP A 34 12.49 -2.69 6.02
N PHE A 35 11.63 -2.05 6.82
CA PHE A 35 10.62 -1.10 6.35
C PHE A 35 11.25 0.13 5.70
N GLU A 36 12.44 0.54 6.12
CA GLU A 36 13.21 1.61 5.45
C GLU A 36 13.60 1.25 4.00
N GLU A 37 13.67 -0.05 3.68
CA GLU A 37 14.00 -0.51 2.33
C GLU A 37 12.77 -0.66 1.43
N ILE A 38 11.59 -0.93 2.00
CA ILE A 38 10.35 -1.23 1.23
C ILE A 38 9.33 -0.10 1.22
N GLY A 39 9.45 0.86 2.13
CA GLY A 39 8.54 1.98 2.27
C GLY A 39 8.56 2.90 1.05
N PHE A 40 7.38 3.30 0.58
CA PHE A 40 7.22 4.33 -0.45
C PHE A 40 5.86 5.02 -0.33
N ASN A 41 5.73 6.18 -0.98
CA ASN A 41 4.55 7.03 -0.94
C ASN A 41 4.00 7.21 -2.36
N GLU A 42 2.89 6.54 -2.68
CA GLU A 42 2.10 6.80 -3.88
C GLU A 42 0.89 7.70 -3.52
N TYR A 43 0.22 7.35 -2.43
CA TYR A 43 -0.95 8.05 -1.91
C TYR A 43 -0.75 8.47 -0.45
N SER A 44 -0.18 7.60 0.39
CA SER A 44 0.02 7.85 1.82
C SER A 44 1.24 8.76 2.09
N PRO A 45 1.24 9.54 3.19
CA PRO A 45 2.37 10.40 3.57
C PRO A 45 3.48 9.65 4.33
N THR A 46 3.21 8.45 4.83
CA THR A 46 3.98 7.77 5.89
C THR A 46 4.58 6.42 5.46
N TYR A 47 4.89 6.26 4.18
CA TYR A 47 5.48 5.04 3.59
C TYR A 47 4.59 3.78 3.64
N GLU A 48 3.34 3.94 4.08
CA GLU A 48 2.41 2.84 4.32
C GLU A 48 2.01 2.12 3.03
N ASP A 49 2.04 2.80 1.87
CA ASP A 49 1.71 2.16 0.59
C ASP A 49 2.65 1.00 0.29
N GLY A 50 3.95 1.18 0.52
CA GLY A 50 4.97 0.15 0.31
C GLY A 50 4.96 -0.92 1.41
N ILE A 51 4.77 -0.51 2.67
CA ILE A 51 4.71 -1.44 3.80
C ILE A 51 3.50 -2.37 3.66
N LEU A 52 2.32 -1.83 3.36
CA LEU A 52 1.11 -2.63 3.16
C LEU A 52 1.23 -3.50 1.89
N LEU A 53 1.79 -2.97 0.80
CA LEU A 53 2.05 -3.78 -0.40
C LEU A 53 2.91 -5.00 -0.08
N TYR A 54 3.98 -4.81 0.68
CA TYR A 54 4.87 -5.88 1.13
C TYR A 54 4.09 -6.90 1.98
N ILE A 55 3.42 -6.48 3.04
CA ILE A 55 2.67 -7.37 3.92
C ILE A 55 1.67 -8.22 3.11
N PHE A 56 0.84 -7.57 2.29
CA PHE A 56 -0.17 -8.26 1.48
C PHE A 56 0.41 -9.11 0.35
N SER A 57 1.63 -8.81 -0.13
CA SER A 57 2.33 -9.69 -1.08
C SER A 57 2.70 -11.04 -0.46
N LEU A 58 2.97 -11.06 0.85
CA LEU A 58 3.37 -12.24 1.62
C LEU A 58 2.17 -13.03 2.14
N ILE A 59 1.17 -12.35 2.72
CA ILE A 59 -0.01 -13.02 3.32
C ILE A 59 -1.12 -13.31 2.30
N GLY A 60 -1.02 -12.74 1.09
CA GLY A 60 -2.01 -12.87 0.03
C GLY A 60 -3.10 -11.79 0.05
N MET A 61 -3.79 -11.63 -1.09
CA MET A 61 -4.81 -10.60 -1.34
C MET A 61 -6.12 -11.23 -1.83
N SER A 62 -6.67 -12.17 -1.06
CA SER A 62 -7.85 -12.96 -1.49
C SER A 62 -9.15 -12.17 -1.40
N ASN A 63 -9.49 -11.69 -0.19
CA ASN A 63 -10.79 -11.08 0.08
C ASN A 63 -10.90 -9.63 -0.42
N LYS A 64 -9.78 -8.92 -0.47
CA LYS A 64 -9.66 -7.53 -0.96
C LYS A 64 -10.70 -6.56 -0.38
N LYS A 65 -11.02 -6.72 0.90
CA LYS A 65 -11.89 -5.83 1.66
C LYS A 65 -11.10 -5.20 2.80
N LEU A 66 -11.35 -3.92 3.07
CA LEU A 66 -10.70 -3.20 4.16
C LEU A 66 -11.64 -2.23 4.85
N VAL A 67 -11.24 -1.83 6.07
CA VAL A 67 -11.82 -0.70 6.80
C VAL A 67 -10.65 0.21 7.17
N ASP A 68 -10.71 1.48 6.80
CA ASP A 68 -9.70 2.49 7.10
C ASP A 68 -10.32 3.58 7.98
N ILE A 69 -9.83 3.73 9.20
CA ILE A 69 -10.39 4.63 10.21
C ILE A 69 -9.40 5.77 10.42
N GLY A 70 -9.86 7.01 10.26
CA GLY A 70 -8.99 8.16 10.12
C GLY A 70 -8.36 8.21 8.73
N ALA A 71 -9.11 7.81 7.71
CA ALA A 71 -8.62 7.69 6.33
C ALA A 71 -8.14 9.02 5.74
N GLY A 72 -8.51 10.16 6.32
CA GLY A 72 -8.14 11.47 5.80
C GLY A 72 -8.74 11.71 4.41
N THR A 73 -7.88 12.03 3.45
CA THR A 73 -8.26 12.20 2.04
C THR A 73 -7.61 11.11 1.18
N VAL A 74 -7.83 11.13 -0.14
CA VAL A 74 -7.16 10.24 -1.11
C VAL A 74 -5.62 10.26 -0.94
N ARG A 75 -5.03 11.36 -0.48
CA ARG A 75 -3.58 11.50 -0.21
C ARG A 75 -3.19 11.34 1.27
N GLY A 76 -4.15 10.99 2.13
CA GLY A 76 -3.96 10.77 3.56
C GLY A 76 -4.17 9.33 3.98
N SER A 77 -4.94 8.56 3.20
CA SER A 77 -5.28 7.18 3.53
C SER A 77 -4.09 6.25 3.33
N SER A 78 -3.80 5.48 4.36
CA SER A 78 -2.80 4.40 4.31
C SER A 78 -3.19 3.30 3.31
N THR A 79 -4.48 3.14 3.04
CA THR A 79 -5.03 2.05 2.23
C THR A 79 -5.35 2.43 0.78
N ALA A 80 -5.24 3.70 0.41
CA ALA A 80 -5.59 4.19 -0.92
C ALA A 80 -4.86 3.42 -2.05
N ASN A 81 -3.57 3.10 -1.86
CA ASN A 81 -2.83 2.32 -2.85
C ASN A 81 -3.43 0.92 -3.08
N LEU A 82 -3.91 0.25 -2.03
CA LEU A 82 -4.55 -1.06 -2.16
C LEU A 82 -5.86 -0.98 -2.95
N ILE A 83 -6.64 0.08 -2.75
CA ILE A 83 -7.89 0.31 -3.48
C ILE A 83 -7.59 0.59 -4.94
N VAL A 84 -6.80 1.64 -5.23
CA VAL A 84 -6.61 2.14 -6.59
C VAL A 84 -5.77 1.20 -7.45
N ASN A 85 -4.68 0.64 -6.90
CA ASN A 85 -3.75 -0.18 -7.69
C ASN A 85 -3.97 -1.69 -7.57
N HIS A 86 -4.57 -2.16 -6.47
CA HIS A 86 -4.71 -3.60 -6.19
C HIS A 86 -6.15 -4.11 -6.13
N GLY A 87 -7.12 -3.24 -6.39
CA GLY A 87 -8.53 -3.60 -6.54
C GLY A 87 -9.18 -4.01 -5.24
N PHE A 88 -8.79 -3.39 -4.12
CA PHE A 88 -9.50 -3.52 -2.86
C PHE A 88 -10.75 -2.65 -2.86
N THR A 89 -11.76 -3.05 -2.09
CA THR A 89 -12.92 -2.24 -1.77
C THR A 89 -12.89 -1.91 -0.28
N GLY A 90 -13.03 -0.63 0.07
CA GLY A 90 -12.88 -0.15 1.43
C GLY A 90 -14.13 0.52 1.98
N LEU A 91 -14.36 0.38 3.28
CA LEU A 91 -15.13 1.34 4.05
C LEU A 91 -14.15 2.35 4.66
N LEU A 92 -14.20 3.60 4.20
CA LEU A 92 -13.33 4.67 4.66
C LEU A 92 -14.10 5.57 5.62
N ILE A 93 -13.55 5.81 6.80
CA ILE A 93 -14.19 6.55 7.88
C ILE A 93 -13.26 7.67 8.32
N ASP A 94 -13.77 8.89 8.42
CA ASP A 94 -13.05 10.01 9.00
C ASP A 94 -13.99 10.86 9.88
N GLY A 95 -13.46 11.38 10.99
CA GLY A 95 -14.21 12.22 11.91
C GLY A 95 -14.32 13.68 11.44
N ASN A 96 -13.47 14.10 10.51
CA ASN A 96 -13.52 15.43 9.91
C ASN A 96 -14.53 15.44 8.74
N PRO A 97 -15.61 16.26 8.79
CA PRO A 97 -16.64 16.29 7.76
C PRO A 97 -16.14 16.66 6.36
N GLN A 98 -15.10 17.50 6.27
CA GLN A 98 -14.50 17.88 4.99
C GLN A 98 -13.77 16.69 4.36
N ASN A 99 -13.00 15.95 5.16
CA ASN A 99 -12.36 14.71 4.72
C ASN A 99 -13.41 13.68 4.28
N ALA A 100 -14.43 13.45 5.11
CA ALA A 100 -15.51 12.51 4.81
C ALA A 100 -16.25 12.82 3.49
N THR A 101 -16.34 14.10 3.13
CA THR A 101 -16.92 14.51 1.83
C THR A 101 -16.03 14.08 0.66
N LEU A 102 -14.72 14.29 0.78
CA LEU A 102 -13.72 13.94 -0.25
C LEU A 102 -13.50 12.42 -0.41
N LEU A 103 -13.87 11.62 0.59
CA LEU A 103 -13.80 10.16 0.51
C LEU A 103 -14.76 9.54 -0.53
N ASN A 104 -15.74 10.30 -1.04
CA ASN A 104 -16.64 9.79 -2.09
C ASN A 104 -16.02 9.80 -3.49
N ASP A 105 -14.85 10.42 -3.66
CA ASP A 105 -14.17 10.57 -4.96
C ASP A 105 -13.15 9.45 -5.25
N TYR A 106 -13.23 8.32 -4.52
CA TYR A 106 -12.39 7.12 -4.71
C TYR A 106 -12.81 6.24 -5.90
#